data_AF-A0AAW8H5X1-F1
#
_entry.id   AF-A0AAW8H5X1-F1
#
_cell.length_a   1.000
_cell.length_b   1.000
_cell.length_c   1.000
_cell.angle_alpha   90.00
_cell.angle_beta   90.00
_cell.angle_gamma   90.00
#
_symmetry.space_group_name_H-M   'P 1'
#
loop_
_entity.id
_entity.type
_entity.pdbx_description
1 polymer ?
#
loop_
_entity_poly.entity_id
_entity_poly.type
_entity_poly.pdbx_seq_one_letter_code
_entity_poly.pdbx_strand_id
1 'polypeptide(L)'
;MSTIIMDLCSYTRLGLTGYLASRGVRKREINDAHTVDELAAACDELKPGVVFINEDCFIHDPANSQQIKQIINQHPKTLFIVFMAIANIHFDEYLLVRNNLLISSKSIKPESLDDILGDYLNKEVKNVGAVNLPTLSLSRTESSMLKMWMAGQGTIQISDQMNIKAKTVSSHKGNIKRKIKTHNKQVIYHVVRLTDNVTNGIFVNMR
;
A
#
# COMPACT_ATOMS: atom_id res chain seq x y z
N MET A 1 -19.31 1.53 -10.92
CA MET A 1 -18.02 0.80 -10.89
C MET A 1 -18.05 -0.01 -9.61
N SER A 2 -17.80 -1.31 -9.69
CA SER A 2 -17.84 -2.19 -8.52
C SER A 2 -16.63 -1.93 -7.62
N THR A 3 -16.83 -2.11 -6.33
CA THR A 3 -15.80 -2.07 -5.29
C THR A 3 -15.85 -3.38 -4.52
N ILE A 4 -14.68 -3.90 -4.16
CA ILE A 4 -14.57 -5.10 -3.30
C ILE A 4 -13.90 -4.70 -1.98
N ILE A 5 -14.39 -5.24 -0.87
CA ILE A 5 -13.79 -5.09 0.46
C ILE A 5 -13.43 -6.48 0.99
N MET A 6 -12.15 -6.69 1.26
CA MET A 6 -11.63 -7.88 1.90
C MET A 6 -11.03 -7.49 3.26
N ASP A 7 -11.84 -7.59 4.31
CA ASP A 7 -11.39 -7.36 5.69
C ASP A 7 -12.20 -8.25 6.64
N LEU A 8 -11.54 -8.93 7.57
CA LEU A 8 -12.19 -9.72 8.61
C LEU A 8 -12.93 -8.84 9.64
N CYS A 9 -12.51 -7.58 9.82
CA CYS A 9 -13.09 -6.64 10.76
C CYS A 9 -14.42 -6.05 10.27
N SER A 10 -15.52 -6.43 10.92
CA SER A 10 -16.87 -5.92 10.60
C SER A 10 -16.99 -4.39 10.74
N TYR A 11 -16.27 -3.77 11.67
CA TYR A 11 -16.29 -2.31 11.83
C TYR A 11 -15.61 -1.59 10.67
N THR A 12 -14.49 -2.13 10.16
CA THR A 12 -13.81 -1.56 8.99
C THR A 12 -14.67 -1.70 7.75
N ARG A 13 -15.29 -2.87 7.52
CA ARG A 13 -16.25 -3.06 6.41
C ARG A 13 -17.42 -2.10 6.50
N LEU A 14 -18.01 -1.92 7.69
CA LEU A 14 -19.10 -0.97 7.91
C LEU A 14 -18.67 0.47 7.63
N GLY A 15 -17.49 0.88 8.13
CA GLY A 15 -16.95 2.22 7.91
C GLY A 15 -16.69 2.53 6.44
N LEU A 16 -16.04 1.61 5.71
CA LEU A 16 -15.81 1.73 4.28
C LEU A 16 -17.12 1.76 3.48
N THR A 17 -18.07 0.89 3.82
CA THR A 17 -19.39 0.87 3.18
C THR A 17 -20.12 2.20 3.38
N GLY A 18 -20.10 2.74 4.61
CA GLY A 18 -20.69 4.05 4.92
C GLY A 18 -20.01 5.19 4.17
N TYR A 19 -18.68 5.19 4.13
CA TYR A 19 -17.88 6.15 3.35
C TYR A 19 -18.27 6.11 1.87
N LEU A 20 -18.22 4.94 1.23
CA LEU A 20 -18.55 4.76 -0.19
C LEU A 20 -19.99 5.17 -0.50
N ALA A 21 -20.95 4.80 0.35
CA ALA A 21 -22.35 5.19 0.20
C ALA A 21 -22.54 6.71 0.29
N SER A 22 -21.83 7.38 1.20
CA SER A 22 -21.85 8.85 1.34
C SER A 22 -21.30 9.59 0.11
N ARG A 23 -20.53 8.90 -0.74
CA ARG A 23 -19.99 9.39 -2.02
C ARG A 23 -20.75 8.89 -3.24
N GLY A 24 -21.94 8.31 -3.03
CA GLY A 24 -22.88 7.94 -4.10
C GLY A 24 -22.65 6.56 -4.73
N VAL A 25 -21.79 5.72 -4.15
CA VAL A 25 -21.65 4.31 -4.55
C VAL A 25 -22.89 3.55 -4.08
N ARG A 26 -23.57 2.85 -4.99
CA ARG A 26 -24.77 2.09 -4.63
C ARG A 26 -24.35 0.85 -3.84
N LYS A 27 -25.11 0.47 -2.80
CA LYS A 27 -24.82 -0.72 -1.98
C LYS A 27 -24.60 -1.99 -2.80
N ARG A 28 -25.36 -2.18 -3.89
CA ARG A 28 -25.21 -3.33 -4.81
C ARG A 28 -23.90 -3.35 -5.62
N GLU A 29 -23.15 -2.26 -5.61
CA GLU A 29 -21.84 -2.15 -6.26
C GLU A 29 -20.70 -2.40 -5.25
N ILE A 30 -21.00 -2.55 -3.95
CA ILE A 30 -20.04 -2.84 -2.88
C ILE A 30 -20.18 -4.33 -2.55
N ASN A 31 -19.09 -5.07 -2.74
CA ASN A 31 -19.05 -6.52 -2.55
C ASN A 31 -18.02 -6.85 -1.47
N ASP A 32 -18.30 -7.88 -0.69
CA ASP A 32 -17.36 -8.40 0.29
C ASP A 32 -16.66 -9.65 -0.27
N ALA A 33 -15.39 -9.83 0.08
CA ALA A 33 -14.66 -11.09 -0.10
C ALA A 33 -14.06 -11.51 1.24
N HIS A 34 -14.09 -12.80 1.54
CA HIS A 34 -13.62 -13.36 2.81
C HIS A 34 -12.35 -14.21 2.66
N THR A 35 -12.08 -14.69 1.44
CA THR A 35 -10.87 -15.47 1.11
C THR A 35 -10.15 -14.89 -0.10
N VAL A 36 -8.86 -15.24 -0.27
CA VAL A 36 -8.08 -14.77 -1.42
C VAL A 36 -8.62 -15.35 -2.73
N ASP A 37 -9.16 -16.58 -2.69
CA ASP A 37 -9.82 -17.21 -3.84
C ASP A 37 -11.11 -16.49 -4.23
N GLU A 38 -11.95 -16.12 -3.25
CA GLU A 38 -13.15 -15.29 -3.51
C GLU A 38 -12.78 -13.94 -4.10
N LEU A 39 -11.71 -13.31 -3.58
CA LEU A 39 -11.22 -12.05 -4.13
C LEU A 39 -10.77 -12.21 -5.59
N ALA A 40 -10.05 -13.28 -5.92
CA ALA A 40 -9.60 -13.55 -7.28
C ALA A 40 -10.79 -13.70 -8.23
N ALA A 41 -11.75 -14.58 -7.89
CA ALA A 41 -12.94 -14.82 -8.70
C ALA A 41 -13.77 -13.53 -8.89
N ALA A 42 -13.96 -12.75 -7.81
CA ALA A 42 -14.71 -11.51 -7.86
C ALA A 42 -13.98 -10.42 -8.68
N CYS A 43 -12.64 -10.37 -8.66
CA CYS A 43 -11.88 -9.47 -9.52
C CYS A 43 -12.07 -9.79 -11.00
N ASP A 44 -12.07 -11.08 -11.36
CA ASP A 44 -12.26 -11.55 -12.74
C ASP A 44 -13.69 -11.29 -13.25
N GLU A 45 -14.69 -11.57 -12.42
CA GLU A 45 -16.10 -11.40 -12.76
C GLU A 45 -16.51 -9.93 -12.80
N LEU A 46 -16.22 -9.18 -11.73
CA LEU A 46 -16.78 -7.85 -11.51
C LEU A 46 -15.90 -6.74 -12.08
N LYS A 47 -14.61 -7.00 -12.34
CA LYS A 47 -13.61 -6.03 -12.80
C LYS A 47 -13.69 -4.71 -12.01
N PRO A 48 -13.48 -4.76 -10.69
CA PRO A 48 -13.68 -3.63 -9.81
C PRO A 48 -12.74 -2.49 -10.14
N GLY A 49 -13.20 -1.26 -9.89
CA GLY A 49 -12.33 -0.09 -9.95
C GLY A 49 -11.39 0.00 -8.76
N VAL A 50 -11.88 -0.41 -7.60
CA VAL A 50 -11.19 -0.29 -6.31
C VAL A 50 -11.38 -1.57 -5.52
N VAL A 51 -10.31 -2.03 -4.88
CA VAL A 51 -10.32 -3.14 -3.94
C VAL A 51 -9.64 -2.70 -2.65
N PHE A 52 -10.36 -2.80 -1.53
CA PHE A 52 -9.79 -2.61 -0.20
C PHE A 52 -9.41 -3.96 0.39
N ILE A 53 -8.19 -4.09 0.91
CA ILE A 53 -7.69 -5.34 1.48
C ILE A 53 -7.05 -5.02 2.84
N ASN A 54 -7.42 -5.74 3.88
CA ASN A 54 -6.65 -5.73 5.13
C ASN A 54 -5.51 -6.74 5.03
N GLU A 55 -4.29 -6.37 5.42
CA GLU A 55 -3.14 -7.27 5.35
C GLU A 55 -3.30 -8.55 6.18
N ASP A 56 -4.05 -8.51 7.28
CA ASP A 56 -4.31 -9.69 8.13
C ASP A 56 -4.94 -10.85 7.33
N CYS A 57 -5.60 -10.54 6.22
CA CYS A 57 -6.23 -11.53 5.35
C CYS A 57 -5.24 -12.43 4.60
N PHE A 58 -3.96 -12.02 4.46
CA PHE A 58 -2.98 -12.77 3.67
C PHE A 58 -1.57 -12.81 4.25
N ILE A 59 -1.23 -11.94 5.21
CA ILE A 59 0.15 -11.76 5.69
C ILE A 59 0.73 -12.99 6.40
N HIS A 60 -0.13 -13.83 6.97
CA HIS A 60 0.28 -15.00 7.75
C HIS A 60 0.49 -16.26 6.91
N ASP A 61 0.09 -16.24 5.63
CA ASP A 61 0.24 -17.36 4.71
C ASP A 61 1.02 -16.93 3.45
N PRO A 62 2.23 -17.46 3.24
CA PRO A 62 3.01 -17.18 2.04
C PRO A 62 2.28 -17.48 0.73
N ALA A 63 1.42 -18.51 0.68
CA ALA A 63 0.65 -18.84 -0.52
C ALA A 63 -0.34 -17.73 -0.85
N ASN A 64 -1.11 -17.28 0.14
CA ASN A 64 -2.02 -16.14 0.02
C ASN A 64 -1.29 -14.85 -0.37
N SER A 65 -0.11 -14.60 0.20
CA SER A 65 0.71 -13.44 -0.18
C SER A 65 1.13 -13.49 -1.66
N GLN A 66 1.57 -14.66 -2.16
CA GLN A 66 1.89 -14.84 -3.58
C GLN A 66 0.66 -14.68 -4.47
N GLN A 67 -0.49 -15.20 -4.06
CA GLN A 67 -1.73 -15.11 -4.82
C GLN A 67 -2.25 -13.67 -4.88
N ILE A 68 -2.25 -12.91 -3.77
CA ILE A 68 -2.57 -11.49 -3.75
C ILE A 68 -1.68 -10.70 -4.71
N LYS A 69 -0.37 -10.98 -4.69
CA LYS A 69 0.57 -10.38 -5.62
C LYS A 69 0.24 -10.72 -7.09
N GLN A 70 -0.22 -11.94 -7.39
CA GLN A 70 -0.66 -12.30 -8.74
C GLN A 70 -1.92 -11.53 -9.15
N ILE A 71 -2.93 -11.47 -8.27
CA ILE A 71 -4.18 -10.72 -8.48
C ILE A 71 -3.86 -9.25 -8.79
N ILE A 72 -3.04 -8.59 -7.97
CA ILE A 72 -2.66 -7.18 -8.19
C ILE A 72 -2.01 -6.96 -9.57
N ASN A 73 -1.16 -7.89 -10.01
CA ASN A 73 -0.50 -7.78 -11.31
C ASN A 73 -1.43 -8.07 -12.50
N GLN A 74 -2.43 -8.94 -12.32
CA GLN A 74 -3.41 -9.31 -13.36
C GLN A 74 -4.47 -8.23 -13.59
N HIS A 75 -4.68 -7.34 -12.61
CA HIS A 75 -5.67 -6.26 -12.69
C HIS A 75 -5.04 -4.85 -12.64
N PRO A 76 -4.30 -4.43 -13.68
CA PRO A 76 -3.59 -3.13 -13.69
C PRO A 76 -4.54 -1.90 -13.72
N LYS A 77 -5.83 -2.10 -14.02
CA LYS A 77 -6.85 -1.05 -14.04
C LYS A 77 -7.62 -0.92 -12.72
N THR A 78 -7.36 -1.81 -11.77
CA THR A 78 -7.99 -1.84 -10.46
C THR A 78 -7.03 -1.24 -9.45
N LEU A 79 -7.47 -0.23 -8.70
CA LEU A 79 -6.71 0.33 -7.60
C LEU A 79 -6.86 -0.55 -6.36
N PHE A 80 -5.75 -1.14 -5.91
CA PHE A 80 -5.69 -1.89 -4.67
C PHE A 80 -5.23 -0.98 -3.52
N ILE A 81 -6.01 -0.94 -2.45
CA ILE A 81 -5.70 -0.22 -1.21
C ILE A 81 -5.52 -1.25 -0.11
N VAL A 82 -4.27 -1.46 0.31
CA VAL A 82 -3.92 -2.39 1.39
C VAL A 82 -3.80 -1.64 2.71
N PHE A 83 -4.64 -1.99 3.68
CA PHE A 83 -4.59 -1.48 5.03
C PHE A 83 -3.62 -2.28 5.89
N MET A 84 -2.71 -1.57 6.53
CA MET A 84 -1.84 -2.11 7.58
C MET A 84 -2.64 -2.36 8.86
N ALA A 85 -2.35 -3.48 9.50
CA ALA A 85 -2.90 -3.99 10.74
C ALA A 85 -1.93 -3.79 11.94
N ILE A 86 -1.09 -2.75 11.89
CA ILE A 86 -0.31 -2.39 13.07
C ILE A 86 -1.18 -1.63 14.06
N ALA A 87 -1.52 -2.29 15.17
CA ALA A 87 -2.12 -1.63 16.32
C ALA A 87 -1.17 -0.58 16.92
N ASN A 88 -1.72 0.57 17.34
CA ASN A 88 -1.01 1.64 18.06
C ASN A 88 0.07 2.40 17.28
N ILE A 89 0.01 2.42 15.95
CA ILE A 89 0.83 3.36 15.18
C ILE A 89 -0.04 4.24 14.29
N HIS A 90 -0.10 5.52 14.64
CA HIS A 90 -0.68 6.56 13.78
C HIS A 90 0.20 6.74 12.54
N PHE A 91 -0.27 6.20 11.43
CA PHE A 91 0.24 6.50 10.10
C PHE A 91 -0.93 6.99 9.26
N ASP A 92 -1.23 8.27 9.38
CA ASP A 92 -2.37 8.91 8.71
C ASP A 92 -2.06 9.28 7.24
N GLU A 93 -0.97 8.73 6.72
CA GLU A 93 -0.46 8.94 5.37
C GLU A 93 -0.75 7.71 4.51
N TYR A 94 -0.47 7.84 3.22
CA TYR A 94 -0.55 6.76 2.26
C TYR A 94 0.65 6.78 1.31
N LEU A 95 0.98 5.59 0.81
CA LEU A 95 2.12 5.34 -0.06
C LEU A 95 1.66 4.55 -1.28
N LEU A 96 1.76 5.16 -2.46
CA LEU A 96 1.59 4.45 -3.71
C LEU A 96 2.88 3.70 -4.02
N VAL A 97 2.87 2.38 -3.86
CA VAL A 97 4.07 1.54 -4.03
C VAL A 97 4.18 0.98 -5.45
N ARG A 98 3.07 0.96 -6.20
CA ARG A 98 2.96 0.75 -7.64
C ARG A 98 1.80 1.58 -8.17
N ASN A 99 1.71 1.77 -9.49
CA ASN A 99 0.67 2.59 -10.12
C ASN A 99 -0.77 2.19 -9.73
N ASN A 100 -1.01 0.91 -9.41
CA ASN A 100 -2.31 0.38 -9.03
C ASN A 100 -2.36 -0.16 -7.59
N LEU A 101 -1.38 0.17 -6.74
CA LEU A 101 -1.29 -0.37 -5.39
C LEU A 101 -0.84 0.70 -4.39
N LEU A 102 -1.69 0.95 -3.41
CA LEU A 102 -1.50 1.91 -2.34
C LEU A 102 -1.53 1.19 -0.98
N ILE A 103 -0.63 1.60 -0.09
CA ILE A 103 -0.56 1.12 1.29
C ILE A 103 -0.87 2.28 2.22
N SER A 104 -1.78 2.06 3.17
CA SER A 104 -2.10 3.03 4.22
C SER A 104 -2.49 2.30 5.52
N SER A 105 -2.69 3.05 6.60
CA SER A 105 -3.28 2.49 7.81
C SER A 105 -4.82 2.60 7.76
N LYS A 106 -5.49 1.91 8.69
CA LYS A 106 -6.94 2.07 8.88
C LYS A 106 -7.35 3.43 9.44
N SER A 107 -6.39 4.26 9.88
CA SER A 107 -6.66 5.63 10.35
C SER A 107 -6.59 6.68 9.23
N ILE A 108 -6.49 6.26 7.97
CA ILE A 108 -6.60 7.18 6.83
C ILE A 108 -7.88 8.01 6.95
N LYS A 109 -7.72 9.32 6.74
CA LYS A 109 -8.83 10.26 6.85
C LYS A 109 -9.73 10.17 5.61
N PRO A 110 -11.06 10.36 5.76
CA PRO A 110 -11.98 10.38 4.62
C PRO A 110 -11.57 11.36 3.52
N GLU A 111 -11.04 12.53 3.89
CA GLU A 111 -10.59 13.56 2.94
C GLU A 111 -9.41 13.05 2.10
N SER A 112 -8.50 12.28 2.70
CA SER A 112 -7.39 11.66 1.96
C SER A 112 -7.87 10.56 1.02
N LEU A 113 -8.91 9.81 1.41
CA LEU A 113 -9.55 8.86 0.50
C LEU A 113 -10.27 9.57 -0.65
N ASP A 114 -10.88 10.73 -0.42
CA ASP A 114 -11.51 11.53 -1.46
C ASP A 114 -10.48 12.01 -2.49
N ASP A 115 -9.29 12.44 -2.07
CA ASP A 115 -8.20 12.81 -2.97
C ASP A 115 -7.71 11.63 -3.84
N ILE A 116 -7.70 10.42 -3.27
CA ILE A 116 -7.26 9.20 -3.97
C ILE A 116 -8.34 8.68 -4.92
N LEU A 117 -9.60 8.72 -4.48
CA LEU A 117 -10.73 8.04 -5.11
C LEU A 117 -11.60 8.98 -5.94
N GLY A 118 -11.41 10.30 -5.85
CA GLY A 118 -12.22 11.30 -6.54
C GLY A 118 -12.37 11.00 -8.04
N ASP A 119 -11.28 10.64 -8.70
CA ASP A 119 -11.29 10.28 -10.13
C ASP A 119 -11.99 8.94 -10.40
N TYR A 120 -11.94 7.99 -9.47
CA TYR A 120 -12.59 6.67 -9.60
C TYR A 120 -14.10 6.73 -9.31
N LEU A 121 -14.51 7.64 -8.44
CA LEU A 121 -15.91 7.82 -8.02
C LEU A 121 -16.68 8.75 -8.97
N ASN A 122 -15.99 9.68 -9.65
CA ASN A 122 -16.58 10.56 -10.65
C ASN A 122 -16.76 9.85 -12.00
N LYS A 123 -18.00 9.40 -12.26
CA LYS A 123 -18.43 8.61 -13.44
C LYS A 123 -18.15 9.24 -14.82
N GLU A 124 -17.69 10.49 -14.90
CA GLU A 124 -17.54 11.23 -16.16
C GLU A 124 -16.11 11.27 -16.72
N VAL A 125 -15.08 10.90 -15.94
CA VAL A 125 -13.69 10.97 -16.41
C VAL A 125 -13.32 9.68 -17.14
N LYS A 126 -13.61 9.66 -18.45
CA LYS A 126 -13.05 8.71 -19.43
C LYS A 126 -11.54 8.96 -19.55
N ASN A 127 -10.78 8.45 -18.59
CA ASN A 127 -9.40 8.03 -18.67
C ASN A 127 -8.97 7.80 -17.21
N VAL A 128 -8.54 6.58 -16.87
CA VAL A 128 -7.80 6.31 -15.64
C VAL A 128 -6.43 6.98 -15.78
N GLY A 129 -6.44 8.31 -15.75
CA GLY A 129 -5.31 9.18 -15.96
C GLY A 129 -4.70 9.49 -14.62
N ALA A 130 -3.78 8.62 -14.21
CA ALA A 130 -2.77 8.82 -13.18
C ALA A 130 -3.23 9.67 -11.99
N VAL A 131 -3.58 9.02 -10.87
CA VAL A 131 -3.43 9.63 -9.55
C VAL A 131 -2.07 10.33 -9.58
N ASN A 132 -2.04 11.67 -9.52
CA ASN A 132 -0.83 12.48 -9.69
C ASN A 132 0.00 12.44 -8.40
N LEU A 133 0.26 11.23 -7.95
CA LEU A 133 0.88 10.90 -6.70
C LEU A 133 2.19 10.17 -7.03
N PRO A 134 3.33 10.65 -6.52
CA PRO A 134 4.60 10.03 -6.81
C PRO A 134 4.61 8.60 -6.26
N THR A 135 4.93 7.64 -7.13
CA THR A 135 5.18 6.27 -6.69
C THR A 135 6.43 6.25 -5.79
N LEU A 136 6.32 5.60 -4.64
CA LEU A 136 7.42 5.39 -3.71
C LEU A 136 8.60 4.74 -4.43
N SER A 137 9.71 5.46 -4.48
CA SER A 137 10.92 5.01 -5.13
C SER A 137 12.15 5.35 -4.30
N LEU A 138 13.07 4.39 -4.20
CA LEU A 138 14.35 4.56 -3.52
C LEU A 138 15.48 4.60 -4.55
N SER A 139 16.54 5.34 -4.28
CA SER A 139 17.79 5.18 -5.04
C SER A 139 18.43 3.83 -4.71
N ARG A 140 19.38 3.38 -5.54
CA ARG A 140 20.18 2.17 -5.26
C ARG A 140 20.85 2.23 -3.87
N THR A 141 21.39 3.39 -3.52
CA THR A 141 22.04 3.62 -2.22
C THR A 141 21.04 3.57 -1.08
N GLU A 142 19.87 4.21 -1.23
CA GLU A 142 18.82 4.17 -0.21
C GLU A 142 18.26 2.76 -0.02
N SER A 143 18.05 2.01 -1.10
CA SER A 143 17.59 0.61 -1.04
C SER A 143 18.61 -0.29 -0.33
N SER A 144 19.89 -0.19 -0.70
CA SER A 144 20.96 -0.98 -0.08
C SER A 144 21.11 -0.64 1.40
N MET A 145 21.13 0.66 1.74
CA MET A 145 21.10 1.13 3.13
C MET A 145 19.89 0.56 3.87
N LEU A 146 18.70 0.66 3.29
CA LEU A 146 17.48 0.25 3.96
C LEU A 146 17.54 -1.23 4.31
N LYS A 147 18.02 -2.10 3.41
CA LYS A 147 18.24 -3.52 3.70
C LYS A 147 19.15 -3.73 4.91
N MET A 148 20.31 -3.06 4.95
CA MET A 148 21.22 -3.15 6.09
C MET A 148 20.61 -2.61 7.38
N TRP A 149 19.90 -1.50 7.30
CA TRP A 149 19.22 -0.89 8.45
C TRP A 149 18.11 -1.80 8.98
N MET A 150 17.41 -2.52 8.11
CA MET A 150 16.38 -3.49 8.46
C MET A 150 16.93 -4.80 8.99
N ALA A 151 18.18 -5.15 8.63
CA ALA A 151 18.95 -6.21 9.27
C ALA A 151 19.49 -5.81 10.67
N GLY A 152 19.13 -4.64 11.19
CA GLY A 152 19.54 -4.19 12.52
C GLY A 152 20.91 -3.50 12.57
N GLN A 153 21.56 -3.26 11.44
CA GLN A 153 22.88 -2.64 11.43
C GLN A 153 22.88 -1.18 11.91
N GLY A 154 23.89 -0.82 12.70
CA GLY A 154 24.13 0.52 13.20
C GLY A 154 24.67 1.48 12.13
N THR A 155 24.65 2.78 12.41
CA THR A 155 25.15 3.81 11.47
C THR A 155 26.61 3.60 11.09
N ILE A 156 27.48 3.22 12.04
CA ILE A 156 28.90 2.98 11.78
C ILE A 156 29.11 1.75 10.91
N GLN A 157 28.46 0.62 11.23
CA GLN A 157 28.53 -0.60 10.42
C GLN A 157 28.10 -0.36 8.97
N ILE A 158 27.00 0.36 8.76
CA ILE A 158 26.53 0.74 7.42
C ILE A 158 27.54 1.66 6.72
N SER A 159 28.13 2.61 7.46
CA SER A 159 29.17 3.52 6.97
C SER A 159 30.34 2.74 6.38
N ASP A 160 30.85 1.78 7.14
CA ASP A 160 32.02 0.98 6.80
C ASP A 160 31.71 0.05 5.62
N GLN A 161 30.58 -0.66 5.66
CA GLN A 161 30.17 -1.58 4.58
C GLN A 161 29.89 -0.88 3.25
N MET A 162 29.31 0.32 3.29
CA MET A 162 29.02 1.10 2.09
C MET A 162 30.17 1.98 1.63
N ASN A 163 31.27 2.07 2.40
CA ASN A 163 32.38 2.99 2.19
C ASN A 163 31.93 4.46 2.00
N ILE A 164 31.04 4.94 2.88
CA ILE A 164 30.56 6.33 2.92
C ILE A 164 30.72 6.92 4.32
N LYS A 165 30.60 8.25 4.47
CA LYS A 165 30.68 8.90 5.79
C LYS A 165 29.41 8.65 6.62
N ALA A 166 29.55 8.52 7.93
CA ALA A 166 28.41 8.34 8.85
C ALA A 166 27.36 9.47 8.73
N LYS A 167 27.79 10.69 8.42
CA LYS A 167 26.86 11.80 8.13
C LYS A 167 26.01 11.55 6.87
N THR A 168 26.59 10.93 5.85
CA THR A 168 25.89 10.53 4.63
C THR A 168 24.90 9.41 4.94
N VAL A 169 25.26 8.49 5.83
CA VAL A 169 24.35 7.45 6.33
C VAL A 169 23.11 8.09 6.98
N SER A 170 23.30 9.06 7.87
CA SER A 170 22.20 9.79 8.51
C SER A 170 21.34 10.57 7.50
N SER A 171 21.94 11.15 6.47
CA SER A 171 21.23 11.86 5.40
C SER A 171 20.30 10.93 4.61
N HIS A 172 20.79 9.76 4.17
CA HIS A 172 19.95 8.78 3.48
C HIS A 172 18.81 8.25 4.37
N LYS A 173 19.05 8.02 5.67
CA LYS A 173 17.96 7.69 6.62
C LYS A 173 16.89 8.79 6.65
N GLY A 174 17.29 10.06 6.61
CA GLY A 174 16.38 11.20 6.51
C GLY A 174 15.57 11.21 5.22
N ASN A 175 16.20 10.89 4.07
CA ASN A 175 15.51 10.81 2.79
C ASN A 175 14.51 9.65 2.74
N ILE A 176 14.88 8.47 3.25
CA ILE A 176 13.97 7.32 3.36
C ILE A 176 12.74 7.69 4.20
N LYS A 177 12.95 8.32 5.37
CA LYS A 177 11.86 8.80 6.24
C LYS A 177 10.93 9.77 5.51
N ARG A 178 11.48 10.71 4.74
CA ARG A 178 10.68 11.67 3.95
C ARG A 178 9.87 10.96 2.86
N LYS A 179 10.47 9.98 2.16
CA LYS A 179 9.80 9.23 1.08
C LYS A 179 8.70 8.30 1.59
N ILE A 180 8.91 7.64 2.74
CA ILE A 180 7.91 6.78 3.41
C ILE A 180 6.94 7.63 4.28
N LYS A 181 7.20 8.94 4.39
CA LYS A 181 6.38 9.91 5.14
C LYS A 181 6.21 9.57 6.62
N THR A 182 7.27 9.08 7.26
CA THR A 182 7.24 8.77 8.70
C THR A 182 8.62 8.80 9.34
N HIS A 183 8.68 9.17 10.61
CA HIS A 183 9.87 9.08 11.44
C HIS A 183 9.94 7.77 12.24
N ASN A 184 8.84 7.02 12.29
CA ASN A 184 8.71 5.80 13.06
C ASN A 184 9.35 4.62 12.33
N LYS A 185 10.40 4.05 12.92
CA LYS A 185 11.14 2.91 12.34
C LYS A 185 10.27 1.66 12.17
N GLN A 186 9.28 1.46 13.05
CA GLN A 186 8.39 0.30 12.98
C GLN A 186 7.48 0.38 11.76
N VAL A 187 6.96 1.58 11.44
CA VAL A 187 6.20 1.80 10.20
C VAL A 187 7.06 1.55 8.98
N ILE A 188 8.29 2.06 8.98
CA ILE A 188 9.22 1.83 7.86
C ILE A 188 9.47 0.34 7.65
N TYR A 189 9.75 -0.41 8.72
CA TYR A 189 9.93 -1.86 8.66
C TYR A 189 8.71 -2.57 8.08
N HIS A 190 7.55 -2.20 8.58
CA HIS A 190 6.31 -2.84 8.18
C HIS A 190 5.93 -2.53 6.73
N VAL A 191 6.08 -1.29 6.28
CA VAL A 191 5.88 -0.90 4.88
C VAL A 191 6.81 -1.69 3.97
N VAL A 192 8.09 -1.85 4.33
CA VAL A 192 9.04 -2.65 3.55
C VAL A 192 8.56 -4.10 3.46
N ARG A 193 8.29 -4.73 4.60
CA ARG A 193 7.84 -6.13 4.67
C ARG A 193 6.54 -6.35 3.89
N LEU A 194 5.55 -5.48 4.09
CA LEU A 194 4.27 -5.56 3.40
C LEU A 194 4.47 -5.40 1.89
N THR A 195 5.27 -4.43 1.46
CA THR A 195 5.59 -4.21 0.04
C THR A 195 6.29 -5.43 -0.57
N ASP A 196 7.16 -6.12 0.16
CA ASP A 196 7.80 -7.36 -0.28
C ASP A 196 6.79 -8.51 -0.45
N ASN A 197 5.75 -8.56 0.39
CA ASN A 197 4.70 -9.58 0.31
C ASN A 197 3.71 -9.35 -0.83
N VAL A 198 3.36 -8.09 -1.12
CA VAL A 198 2.40 -7.77 -2.19
C VAL A 198 3.04 -7.39 -3.53
N THR A 199 4.37 -7.22 -3.58
CA THR A 199 5.12 -6.89 -4.81
C THR A 199 6.49 -7.61 -4.88
N ASN A 200 7.45 -7.08 -5.64
CA ASN A 200 8.86 -7.49 -5.64
C ASN A 200 9.72 -6.52 -4.80
N GLY A 201 9.11 -5.89 -3.80
CA GLY A 201 9.72 -4.86 -2.96
C GLY A 201 9.60 -3.43 -3.50
N ILE A 202 10.10 -2.47 -2.74
CA ILE A 202 10.03 -1.04 -3.10
C ILE A 202 10.79 -0.81 -4.41
N PHE A 203 10.19 -0.04 -5.32
CA PHE A 203 10.80 0.27 -6.60
C PHE A 203 12.14 1.00 -6.41
N VAL A 204 13.18 0.52 -7.10
CA VAL A 204 14.51 1.12 -7.07
C VAL A 204 14.72 1.90 -8.35
N ASN A 205 14.90 3.21 -8.23
CA ASN A 205 15.24 4.05 -9.37
C ASN A 205 16.71 3.78 -9.76
N MET A 206 16.88 3.31 -11.00
CA MET A 206 18.18 2.94 -11.57
C MET A 206 18.90 4.12 -12.23
N ARG A 207 18.22 5.27 -12.39
CA ARG A 207 18.79 6.51 -12.90
C ARG A 207 19.77 7.13 -11.90
#